data_AF-A0A842RIE9-F1
#
_entry.id   AF-A0A842RIE9-F1
#
_cell.length_a   1.000
_cell.length_b   1.000
_cell.length_c   1.000
_cell.angle_alpha   90.00
_cell.angle_beta   90.00
_cell.angle_gamma   90.00
#
_symmetry.space_group_name_H-M   'P 1'
#
loop_
_entity.id
_entity.type
_entity.pdbx_description
1 polymer ?
#
loop_
_entity_poly.entity_id
_entity_poly.type
_entity_poly.pdbx_seq_one_letter_code
_entity_poly.pdbx_strand_id
1 'polypeptide(L)'
;MADNEKKEQEETEQEEEKVESKKEEEQEAEEEQTKDSSAKKDKKDSSSPKKKQAEEEEEKEEEIFEFADEIKLFNKWSYKDLVVEDPGLKAYISLKPVITPHTGGRYEHQRFKKAEMPIVERLVNKMMKTSQGAGKKQRMIKAVRIAFEIINLQTGKNPIQVLIDAIQNSAPREEVTRITYGGMAQLQSVDVAPMRRVDIALRNIVEGVYRKSFNNILTAEEILAKELIDAAENNSGSYAVSKMQEVERIALSAR
;
A
#
# COMPACT_ATOMS: atom_id res chain seq x y z
N MET A 1 -36.82 27.77 -57.32
CA MET A 1 -36.51 28.52 -56.08
C MET A 1 -37.53 28.23 -54.98
N ALA A 2 -38.83 28.07 -55.28
CA ALA A 2 -39.86 27.73 -54.28
C ALA A 2 -39.88 26.26 -53.76
N ASP A 3 -39.20 25.33 -54.44
CA ASP A 3 -39.21 23.90 -54.05
C ASP A 3 -38.08 23.51 -53.08
N ASN A 4 -37.07 24.37 -52.88
CA ASN A 4 -36.01 24.15 -51.88
C ASN A 4 -36.40 24.70 -50.50
N GLU A 5 -37.14 25.81 -50.44
CA GLU A 5 -37.61 26.39 -49.18
C GLU A 5 -38.64 25.49 -48.47
N LYS A 6 -39.43 24.70 -49.22
CA LYS A 6 -40.36 23.71 -48.64
C LYS A 6 -39.66 22.49 -48.06
N LYS A 7 -38.54 22.06 -48.65
CA LYS A 7 -37.75 20.95 -48.11
C LYS A 7 -36.99 21.33 -46.85
N GLU A 8 -36.48 22.56 -46.80
CA GLU A 8 -35.82 23.08 -45.58
C GLU A 8 -36.83 23.27 -44.44
N GLN A 9 -38.08 23.64 -44.74
CA GLN A 9 -39.16 23.72 -43.74
C GLN A 9 -39.61 22.34 -43.22
N GLU A 10 -39.76 21.34 -44.10
CA GLU A 10 -40.09 19.97 -43.70
C GLU A 10 -38.96 19.30 -42.90
N GLU A 11 -37.69 19.61 -43.17
CA GLU A 11 -36.55 19.10 -42.38
C GLU A 11 -36.47 19.75 -40.99
N THR A 12 -36.79 21.04 -40.85
CA THR A 12 -36.86 21.70 -39.53
C THR A 12 -38.03 21.22 -38.68
N GLU A 13 -39.20 20.96 -39.28
CA GLU A 13 -40.36 20.42 -38.56
C GLU A 13 -40.11 18.98 -38.08
N GLN A 14 -39.39 18.17 -38.87
CA GLN A 14 -38.99 16.81 -38.48
C GLN A 14 -37.89 16.78 -37.39
N GLU A 15 -37.05 17.82 -37.30
CA GLU A 15 -36.10 17.96 -36.19
C GLU A 15 -36.78 18.45 -34.91
N GLU A 16 -37.78 19.32 -35.00
CA GLU A 16 -38.57 19.79 -33.86
C GLU A 16 -39.44 18.65 -33.26
N GLU A 17 -40.13 17.85 -34.08
CA GLU A 17 -40.89 16.67 -33.59
C GLU A 17 -39.97 15.63 -32.89
N LYS A 18 -38.73 15.45 -33.36
CA LYS A 18 -37.75 14.56 -32.72
C LYS A 18 -37.20 15.08 -31.40
N VAL A 19 -37.19 16.39 -31.21
CA VAL A 19 -36.76 17.02 -29.95
C VAL A 19 -37.90 16.97 -28.93
N GLU A 20 -39.15 17.10 -29.39
CA GLU A 20 -40.34 16.95 -28.54
C GLU A 20 -40.52 15.50 -28.07
N SER A 21 -40.36 14.50 -28.97
CA SER A 21 -40.46 13.09 -28.59
C SER A 21 -39.38 12.65 -27.59
N LYS A 22 -38.18 13.25 -27.66
CA LYS A 22 -37.10 13.00 -26.68
C LYS A 22 -37.34 13.64 -25.33
N LYS A 23 -38.01 14.80 -25.29
CA LYS A 23 -38.40 15.45 -24.04
C LYS A 23 -39.53 14.71 -23.34
N GLU A 24 -40.43 14.08 -24.09
CA GLU A 24 -41.47 13.21 -23.54
C GLU A 24 -40.88 11.90 -22.96
N GLU A 25 -39.89 11.27 -23.64
CA GLU A 25 -39.17 10.11 -23.09
C GLU A 25 -38.34 10.46 -21.84
N GLU A 26 -37.73 11.64 -21.76
CA GLU A 26 -36.99 12.09 -20.57
C GLU A 26 -37.93 12.40 -19.37
N GLN A 27 -39.15 12.90 -19.63
CA GLN A 27 -40.16 13.15 -18.59
C GLN A 27 -40.80 11.86 -18.07
N GLU A 28 -40.99 10.83 -18.91
CA GLU A 28 -41.44 9.52 -18.45
C GLU A 28 -40.38 8.77 -17.62
N ALA A 29 -39.08 8.96 -17.93
CA ALA A 29 -37.98 8.38 -17.16
C ALA A 29 -37.82 9.01 -15.75
N GLU A 30 -38.14 10.29 -15.58
CA GLU A 30 -38.16 10.96 -14.26
C GLU A 30 -39.40 10.59 -13.43
N GLU A 31 -40.55 10.29 -14.05
CA GLU A 31 -41.73 9.79 -13.35
C GLU A 31 -41.60 8.32 -12.88
N GLU A 32 -40.86 7.47 -13.60
CA GLU A 32 -40.59 6.10 -13.14
C GLU A 32 -39.61 6.05 -11.95
N GLN A 33 -38.62 6.96 -11.91
CA GLN A 33 -37.69 7.05 -10.77
C GLN A 33 -38.35 7.58 -9.48
N THR A 34 -39.39 8.40 -9.60
CA THR A 34 -40.14 8.91 -8.44
C THR A 34 -41.20 7.92 -7.95
N LYS A 35 -41.78 7.08 -8.81
CA LYS A 35 -42.77 6.06 -8.41
C LYS A 35 -42.12 4.87 -7.68
N ASP A 36 -40.90 4.47 -8.04
CA ASP A 36 -40.16 3.40 -7.32
C ASP A 36 -39.65 3.85 -5.92
N SER A 37 -39.52 5.18 -5.72
CA SER A 37 -39.18 5.78 -4.42
C SER A 37 -40.37 5.85 -3.43
N SER A 38 -41.60 5.67 -3.93
CA SER A 38 -42.84 5.78 -3.15
C SER A 38 -43.42 4.43 -2.69
N ALA A 39 -43.02 3.31 -3.30
CA ALA A 39 -43.52 1.97 -2.98
C ALA A 39 -42.74 1.21 -1.89
N LYS A 40 -41.77 1.85 -1.23
CA LYS A 40 -41.01 1.27 -0.09
C LYS A 40 -41.11 2.06 1.22
N LYS A 41 -42.15 2.89 1.37
CA LYS A 41 -42.38 3.68 2.59
C LYS A 41 -43.27 3.01 3.65
N ASP A 42 -43.88 1.86 3.35
CA ASP A 42 -44.74 1.12 4.28
C ASP A 42 -44.23 -0.30 4.57
N LYS A 43 -42.99 -0.40 5.07
CA LYS A 43 -42.54 -1.49 5.96
C LYS A 43 -41.57 -0.93 7.00
N LYS A 44 -42.12 -0.07 7.87
CA LYS A 44 -41.50 0.24 9.17
C LYS A 44 -41.77 -0.96 10.07
N ASP A 45 -40.75 -1.80 10.24
CA ASP A 45 -40.25 -2.22 11.55
C ASP A 45 -39.20 -3.33 11.34
N SER A 46 -38.05 -3.16 12.01
CA SER A 46 -36.87 -4.06 12.05
C SER A 46 -35.83 -3.97 10.91
N SER A 47 -35.07 -2.86 10.84
CA SER A 47 -33.71 -2.92 10.27
C SER A 47 -32.77 -1.85 10.84
N SER A 48 -32.06 -2.26 11.89
CA SER A 48 -30.66 -1.97 12.22
C SER A 48 -30.20 -0.53 12.50
N PRO A 49 -29.78 -0.26 13.76
CA PRO A 49 -28.96 0.89 14.18
C PRO A 49 -27.62 1.08 13.42
N LYS A 50 -27.28 0.19 12.49
CA LYS A 50 -26.00 0.17 11.76
C LYS A 50 -25.87 1.23 10.67
N LYS A 51 -26.97 1.72 10.08
CA LYS A 51 -26.90 2.67 8.96
C LYS A 51 -26.57 4.10 9.41
N LYS A 52 -27.10 4.51 10.57
CA LYS A 52 -26.75 5.78 11.21
C LYS A 52 -25.34 5.77 11.82
N GLN A 53 -24.86 4.61 12.25
CA GLN A 53 -23.48 4.44 12.71
C GLN A 53 -22.47 4.51 11.56
N ALA A 54 -22.83 4.07 10.35
CA ALA A 54 -21.98 4.16 9.17
C ALA A 54 -21.85 5.62 8.67
N GLU A 55 -22.94 6.39 8.68
CA GLU A 55 -22.93 7.81 8.29
C GLU A 55 -22.13 8.68 9.30
N GLU A 56 -22.23 8.39 10.62
CA GLU A 56 -21.39 9.04 11.65
C GLU A 56 -19.92 8.57 11.66
N GLU A 57 -19.61 7.43 11.04
CA GLU A 57 -18.25 6.94 10.81
C GLU A 57 -17.62 7.63 9.58
N GLU A 58 -18.40 7.86 8.51
CA GLU A 58 -17.96 8.55 7.30
C GLU A 58 -17.62 10.04 7.54
N GLU A 59 -18.44 10.78 8.31
CA GLU A 59 -18.15 12.19 8.64
C GLU A 59 -16.90 12.34 9.54
N LYS A 60 -16.63 11.36 10.41
CA LYS A 60 -15.40 11.31 11.22
C LYS A 60 -14.19 10.95 10.37
N GLU A 61 -14.35 10.10 9.36
CA GLU A 61 -13.28 9.74 8.43
C GLU A 61 -12.81 10.95 7.61
N GLU A 62 -13.72 11.87 7.23
CA GLU A 62 -13.40 13.10 6.50
C GLU A 62 -12.67 14.14 7.37
N GLU A 63 -13.10 14.41 8.60
CA GLU A 63 -12.38 15.31 9.52
C GLU A 63 -11.00 14.77 9.91
N ILE A 64 -10.86 13.44 10.06
CA ILE A 64 -9.55 12.80 10.28
C ILE A 64 -8.65 13.00 9.06
N PHE A 65 -9.20 13.07 7.85
CA PHE A 65 -8.42 13.20 6.61
C PHE A 65 -7.75 14.58 6.47
N GLU A 66 -8.43 15.67 6.85
CA GLU A 66 -7.83 17.02 6.82
C GLU A 66 -6.71 17.20 7.86
N PHE A 67 -6.84 16.62 9.05
CA PHE A 67 -5.74 16.60 10.02
C PHE A 67 -4.63 15.63 9.61
N ALA A 68 -4.95 14.50 8.99
CA ALA A 68 -3.99 13.53 8.47
C ALA A 68 -3.07 14.13 7.40
N ASP A 69 -3.57 15.11 6.65
CA ASP A 69 -2.85 15.83 5.63
C ASP A 69 -1.71 16.71 6.17
N GLU A 70 -1.78 17.11 7.44
CA GLU A 70 -0.70 17.82 8.14
C GLU A 70 0.31 16.89 8.81
N ILE A 71 -0.07 15.62 9.04
CA ILE A 71 0.77 14.66 9.77
C ILE A 71 1.94 14.24 8.90
N LYS A 72 3.10 14.81 9.21
CA LYS A 72 4.39 14.43 8.62
C LYS A 72 5.14 13.48 9.54
N LEU A 73 5.73 12.45 8.96
CA LEU A 73 6.66 11.57 9.66
C LEU A 73 7.87 12.38 10.14
N PHE A 74 8.17 12.26 11.44
CA PHE A 74 9.22 13.00 12.14
C PHE A 74 9.14 14.53 11.94
N ASN A 75 7.92 15.05 11.68
CA ASN A 75 7.64 16.46 11.33
C ASN A 75 8.36 16.96 10.06
N LYS A 76 8.90 16.07 9.23
CA LYS A 76 9.67 16.43 8.03
C LYS A 76 9.09 15.85 6.74
N TRP A 77 8.68 14.57 6.76
CA TRP A 77 8.36 13.82 5.55
C TRP A 77 6.85 13.62 5.39
N SER A 78 6.30 14.00 4.23
CA SER A 78 4.86 13.87 3.92
C SER A 78 4.49 12.45 3.47
N TYR A 79 3.21 12.12 3.59
CA TYR A 79 2.61 10.86 3.12
C TYR A 79 1.80 10.99 1.80
N LYS A 80 1.54 12.22 1.35
CA LYS A 80 0.58 12.54 0.26
C LYS A 80 0.95 11.97 -1.12
N ASP A 81 2.23 11.80 -1.40
CA ASP A 81 2.72 11.45 -2.75
C ASP A 81 3.30 10.03 -2.83
N LEU A 82 2.93 9.16 -1.88
CA LEU A 82 3.48 7.81 -1.79
C LEU A 82 2.71 6.86 -2.68
N VAL A 83 3.42 6.22 -3.61
CA VAL A 83 2.84 5.27 -4.56
C VAL A 83 3.48 3.89 -4.36
N VAL A 84 2.63 2.87 -4.31
CA VAL A 84 3.07 1.47 -4.34
C VAL A 84 2.83 0.94 -5.74
N GLU A 85 3.91 0.61 -6.48
CA GLU A 85 3.81 0.13 -7.87
C GLU A 85 3.18 -1.26 -7.95
N ASP A 86 3.53 -2.16 -7.01
CA ASP A 86 3.02 -3.53 -6.98
C ASP A 86 1.61 -3.60 -6.35
N PRO A 87 0.55 -3.93 -7.11
CA PRO A 87 -0.81 -4.02 -6.59
C PRO A 87 -0.99 -5.12 -5.53
N GLY A 88 -0.19 -6.19 -5.58
CA GLY A 88 -0.26 -7.27 -4.60
C GLY A 88 0.27 -6.87 -3.22
N LEU A 89 1.16 -5.87 -3.16
CA LEU A 89 1.76 -5.38 -1.92
C LEU A 89 1.00 -4.19 -1.33
N LYS A 90 0.18 -3.48 -2.13
CA LYS A 90 -0.58 -2.30 -1.72
C LYS A 90 -1.41 -2.52 -0.44
N ALA A 91 -2.06 -3.68 -0.30
CA ALA A 91 -2.86 -4.00 0.89
C ALA A 91 -2.02 -4.35 2.15
N TYR A 92 -0.74 -4.66 1.99
CA TYR A 92 0.15 -5.12 3.07
C TYR A 92 1.22 -4.11 3.49
N ILE A 93 1.32 -3.00 2.77
CA ILE A 93 2.14 -1.84 3.08
C ILE A 93 1.21 -0.74 3.61
N SER A 94 1.16 -0.58 4.94
CA SER A 94 0.36 0.47 5.56
C SER A 94 1.07 1.82 5.48
N LEU A 95 0.39 2.77 4.83
CA LEU A 95 0.75 4.18 4.74
C LEU A 95 0.00 5.04 5.77
N LYS A 96 -0.53 4.44 6.84
CA LYS A 96 -1.19 5.19 7.93
C LYS A 96 -0.25 6.29 8.44
N PRO A 97 -0.66 7.57 8.44
CA PRO A 97 0.20 8.68 8.81
C PRO A 97 0.47 8.67 10.31
N VAL A 98 1.74 8.72 10.70
CA VAL A 98 2.15 8.78 12.11
C VAL A 98 3.33 9.73 12.26
N ILE A 99 3.32 10.56 13.30
CA ILE A 99 4.42 11.49 13.59
C ILE A 99 5.69 10.73 13.99
N THR A 100 5.57 9.73 14.86
CA THR A 100 6.69 8.89 15.31
C THR A 100 6.29 7.42 15.19
N PRO A 101 7.15 6.53 14.66
CA PRO A 101 6.83 5.11 14.46
C PRO A 101 6.81 4.30 15.78
N HIS A 102 5.96 4.71 16.71
CA HIS A 102 5.72 4.11 18.01
C HIS A 102 4.22 4.15 18.35
N THR A 103 3.44 3.31 17.66
CA THR A 103 1.98 3.32 17.80
C THR A 103 1.52 2.58 19.06
N GLY A 104 2.33 1.66 19.61
CA GLY A 104 1.96 0.85 20.76
C GLY A 104 0.80 -0.13 20.50
N GLY A 105 0.44 -0.32 19.22
CA GLY A 105 -0.70 -1.14 18.81
C GLY A 105 -0.48 -2.64 19.04
N ARG A 106 -1.56 -3.33 19.43
CA ARG A 106 -1.59 -4.79 19.61
C ARG A 106 -2.01 -5.45 18.29
N TYR A 107 -1.04 -5.76 17.45
CA TYR A 107 -1.27 -6.33 16.11
C TYR A 107 -1.15 -7.86 16.04
N GLU A 108 -0.83 -8.52 17.16
CA GLU A 108 -0.57 -9.97 17.22
C GLU A 108 -1.84 -10.82 17.34
N HIS A 109 -2.85 -10.32 18.07
CA HIS A 109 -4.01 -11.15 18.45
C HIS A 109 -4.90 -11.60 17.28
N GLN A 110 -4.82 -10.93 16.12
CA GLN A 110 -5.66 -11.26 14.96
C GLN A 110 -4.79 -11.49 13.72
N ARG A 111 -5.14 -12.53 12.95
CA ARG A 111 -4.48 -12.86 11.67
C ARG A 111 -4.55 -11.65 10.73
N PHE A 112 -3.44 -11.33 10.06
CA PHE A 112 -3.28 -10.20 9.14
C PHE A 112 -3.35 -8.79 9.72
N LYS A 113 -3.72 -8.59 10.99
CA LYS A 113 -3.74 -7.25 11.61
C LYS A 113 -2.37 -6.55 11.61
N LYS A 114 -1.29 -7.33 11.55
CA LYS A 114 0.08 -6.84 11.31
C LYS A 114 0.25 -6.06 9.99
N ALA A 115 -0.59 -6.28 8.99
CA ALA A 115 -0.56 -5.52 7.73
C ALA A 115 -0.90 -4.03 7.94
N GLU A 116 -1.76 -3.73 8.92
CA GLU A 116 -2.16 -2.36 9.25
C GLU A 116 -1.06 -1.56 9.96
N MET A 117 -0.06 -2.23 10.55
CA MET A 117 1.05 -1.57 11.23
C MET A 117 1.84 -0.69 10.25
N PRO A 118 2.12 0.58 10.57
CA PRO A 118 2.89 1.47 9.72
C PRO A 118 4.21 0.83 9.27
N ILE A 119 4.55 0.96 7.99
CA ILE A 119 5.69 0.23 7.42
C ILE A 119 7.03 0.58 8.09
N VAL A 120 7.20 1.86 8.46
CA VAL A 120 8.38 2.34 9.19
C VAL A 120 8.47 1.71 10.58
N GLU A 121 7.33 1.55 11.27
CA GLU A 121 7.31 0.86 12.56
C GLU A 121 7.65 -0.63 12.42
N ARG A 122 7.22 -1.29 11.32
CA ARG A 122 7.63 -2.66 11.02
C ARG A 122 9.14 -2.77 10.81
N LEU A 123 9.76 -1.83 10.10
CA LEU A 123 11.21 -1.77 9.92
C LEU A 123 11.93 -1.61 11.27
N VAL A 124 11.52 -0.64 12.09
CA VAL A 124 12.07 -0.40 13.43
C VAL A 124 11.98 -1.67 14.30
N ASN A 125 10.81 -2.31 14.32
CA ASN A 125 10.60 -3.54 15.09
C ASN A 125 11.47 -4.70 14.60
N LYS A 126 11.81 -4.76 13.30
CA LYS A 126 12.74 -5.76 12.75
C LYS A 126 14.18 -5.46 13.15
N MET A 127 14.60 -4.19 13.14
CA MET A 127 15.93 -3.78 13.61
C MET A 127 16.17 -4.13 15.10
N MET A 128 15.11 -4.13 15.92
CA MET A 128 15.20 -4.53 17.33
C MET A 128 15.49 -6.02 17.55
N LYS A 129 15.31 -6.90 16.55
CA LYS A 129 15.43 -8.35 16.74
C LYS A 129 16.87 -8.85 16.90
N THR A 130 17.85 -7.99 16.66
CA THR A 130 19.26 -8.28 16.91
C THR A 130 19.52 -8.38 18.42
N SER A 131 20.40 -9.30 18.85
CA SER A 131 20.72 -9.54 20.26
C SER A 131 21.03 -8.27 21.06
N GLN A 132 21.86 -7.38 20.51
CA GLN A 132 22.27 -6.12 21.16
C GLN A 132 21.17 -5.03 21.15
N GLY A 133 20.18 -5.18 20.26
CA GLY A 133 19.10 -4.24 20.00
C GLY A 133 17.76 -4.59 20.66
N ALA A 134 17.66 -5.75 21.31
CA ALA A 134 16.43 -6.23 21.93
C ALA A 134 15.85 -5.21 22.92
N GLY A 135 14.57 -4.88 22.76
CA GLY A 135 13.84 -3.94 23.62
C GLY A 135 14.17 -2.45 23.43
N LYS A 136 15.26 -2.10 22.72
CA LYS A 136 15.74 -0.71 22.57
C LYS A 136 15.05 0.04 21.43
N LYS A 137 13.72 0.15 21.46
CA LYS A 137 12.92 0.77 20.38
C LYS A 137 13.30 2.23 20.12
N GLN A 138 13.48 3.02 21.17
CA GLN A 138 13.87 4.43 21.04
C GLN A 138 15.21 4.62 20.31
N ARG A 139 16.19 3.73 20.54
CA ARG A 139 17.47 3.76 19.83
C ARG A 139 17.28 3.47 18.33
N MET A 140 16.45 2.48 18.00
CA MET A 140 16.16 2.11 16.61
C MET A 140 15.38 3.21 15.88
N ILE A 141 14.44 3.87 16.55
CA ILE A 141 13.73 5.03 15.98
C ILE A 141 14.72 6.16 15.65
N LYS A 142 15.68 6.45 16.53
CA LYS A 142 16.73 7.44 16.26
C LYS A 142 17.61 7.03 15.07
N ALA A 143 17.98 5.75 14.98
CA ALA A 143 18.78 5.23 13.88
C ALA A 143 18.06 5.37 12.52
N VAL A 144 16.79 4.99 12.45
CA VAL A 144 15.96 5.15 11.24
C VAL A 144 15.78 6.62 10.88
N ARG A 145 15.58 7.49 11.86
CA ARG A 145 15.48 8.94 11.64
C ARG A 145 16.74 9.50 10.98
N ILE A 146 17.93 9.15 11.48
CA ILE A 146 19.21 9.59 10.92
C ILE A 146 19.41 8.99 9.53
N ALA A 147 19.09 7.70 9.33
CA ALA A 147 19.19 7.06 8.02
C ALA A 147 18.29 7.76 6.98
N PHE A 148 17.07 8.15 7.35
CA PHE A 148 16.16 8.89 6.47
C PHE A 148 16.66 10.30 6.14
N GLU A 149 17.36 10.96 7.07
CA GLU A 149 18.04 12.23 6.78
C GLU A 149 19.15 12.04 5.75
N ILE A 150 19.96 10.99 5.90
CA ILE A 150 21.04 10.67 4.94
C ILE A 150 20.47 10.36 3.56
N ILE A 151 19.40 9.55 3.47
CA ILE A 151 18.73 9.22 2.20
C ILE A 151 18.23 10.48 1.51
N ASN A 152 17.56 11.36 2.24
CA ASN A 152 17.04 12.60 1.68
C ASN A 152 18.17 13.51 1.17
N LEU A 153 19.28 13.59 1.89
CA LEU A 153 20.45 14.37 1.47
C LEU A 153 21.13 13.80 0.22
N GLN A 154 21.17 12.48 0.07
CA GLN A 154 21.83 11.82 -1.07
C GLN A 154 20.96 11.76 -2.32
N THR A 155 19.67 11.44 -2.16
CA THR A 155 18.76 11.18 -3.29
C THR A 155 17.85 12.36 -3.63
N GLY A 156 17.60 13.27 -2.68
CA GLY A 156 16.62 14.34 -2.82
C GLY A 156 15.15 13.87 -2.89
N LYS A 157 14.89 12.57 -2.74
CA LYS A 157 13.56 11.97 -2.75
C LYS A 157 13.03 11.79 -1.33
N ASN A 158 11.70 11.64 -1.21
CA ASN A 158 11.08 11.28 0.06
C ASN A 158 11.61 9.90 0.51
N PRO A 159 12.25 9.78 1.69
CA PRO A 159 12.83 8.52 2.16
C PRO A 159 11.78 7.44 2.41
N ILE A 160 10.52 7.81 2.65
CA ILE A 160 9.44 6.82 2.79
C ILE A 160 9.18 6.14 1.44
N GLN A 161 9.23 6.87 0.33
CA GLN A 161 9.10 6.30 -1.01
C GLN A 161 10.26 5.35 -1.31
N VAL A 162 11.50 5.78 -1.01
CA VAL A 162 12.69 4.92 -1.17
C VAL A 162 12.56 3.62 -0.36
N LEU A 163 12.01 3.68 0.85
CA LEU A 163 11.73 2.48 1.63
C LEU A 163 10.69 1.57 0.97
N ILE A 164 9.63 2.12 0.41
CA ILE A 164 8.58 1.37 -0.29
C ILE A 164 9.18 0.67 -1.51
N ASP A 165 9.93 1.39 -2.34
CA ASP A 165 10.58 0.87 -3.54
C ASP A 165 11.58 -0.24 -3.18
N ALA A 166 12.40 -0.02 -2.14
CA ALA A 166 13.34 -1.02 -1.62
C ALA A 166 12.64 -2.32 -1.18
N ILE A 167 11.46 -2.21 -0.56
CA ILE A 167 10.67 -3.39 -0.13
C ILE A 167 10.11 -4.13 -1.33
N GLN A 168 9.59 -3.44 -2.35
CA GLN A 168 9.05 -4.06 -3.56
C GLN A 168 10.13 -4.83 -4.31
N ASN A 169 11.32 -4.24 -4.40
CA ASN A 169 12.49 -4.78 -5.08
C ASN A 169 13.18 -5.92 -4.32
N SER A 170 13.05 -5.96 -2.99
CA SER A 170 13.66 -7.01 -2.15
C SER A 170 12.71 -8.19 -1.86
N ALA A 171 11.50 -8.14 -2.40
CA ALA A 171 10.42 -9.06 -2.08
C ALA A 171 10.37 -10.26 -3.07
N PRO A 172 10.79 -11.48 -2.64
CA PRO A 172 10.80 -12.65 -3.53
C PRO A 172 9.39 -13.02 -3.96
N ARG A 173 9.22 -13.42 -5.21
CA ARG A 173 7.94 -13.88 -5.77
C ARG A 173 7.78 -15.39 -5.61
N GLU A 174 8.87 -16.13 -5.77
CA GLU A 174 8.92 -17.59 -5.64
C GLU A 174 9.95 -17.99 -4.57
N GLU A 175 9.63 -19.02 -3.79
CA GLU A 175 10.52 -19.64 -2.80
C GLU A 175 10.51 -21.16 -2.98
N VAL A 176 11.47 -21.85 -2.38
CA VAL A 176 11.45 -23.32 -2.31
C VAL A 176 10.98 -23.81 -0.95
N THR A 177 10.14 -24.83 -0.96
CA THR A 177 9.76 -25.58 0.24
C THR A 177 10.27 -27.01 0.12
N ARG A 178 10.81 -27.54 1.22
CA ARG A 178 11.17 -28.96 1.28
C ARG A 178 9.91 -29.79 1.48
N ILE A 179 9.55 -30.60 0.49
CA ILE A 179 8.45 -31.57 0.60
C ILE A 179 9.07 -32.95 0.80
N THR A 180 8.63 -33.64 1.84
CA THR A 180 8.98 -35.04 2.09
C THR A 180 7.85 -35.93 1.63
N TYR A 181 8.12 -36.79 0.64
CA TYR A 181 7.17 -37.79 0.16
C TYR A 181 7.86 -39.15 0.08
N GLY A 182 7.26 -40.18 0.71
CA GLY A 182 7.80 -41.55 0.66
C GLY A 182 9.23 -41.71 1.21
N GLY A 183 9.65 -40.90 2.19
CA GLY A 183 10.98 -40.98 2.79
C GLY A 183 12.10 -40.23 2.05
N MET A 184 11.81 -39.65 0.88
CA MET A 184 12.73 -38.75 0.16
C MET A 184 12.30 -37.29 0.32
N ALA A 185 13.27 -36.41 0.55
CA ALA A 185 13.04 -34.97 0.66
C ALA A 185 13.50 -34.27 -0.63
N GLN A 186 12.59 -33.56 -1.29
CA GLN A 186 12.88 -32.77 -2.49
C GLN A 186 12.50 -31.31 -2.28
N LEU A 187 13.15 -30.41 -3.03
CA LEU A 187 12.78 -28.99 -3.05
C LEU A 187 11.70 -28.81 -4.11
N GLN A 188 10.58 -28.24 -3.72
CA GLN A 188 9.49 -27.85 -4.61
C GLN A 188 9.39 -26.33 -4.63
N SER A 189 9.29 -25.74 -5.82
CA SER A 189 8.99 -24.32 -5.98
C SER A 189 7.54 -24.01 -5.58
N VAL A 190 7.35 -22.92 -4.83
CA VAL A 190 6.05 -22.45 -4.33
C VAL A 190 5.99 -20.93 -4.38
N ASP A 191 4.82 -20.40 -4.72
CA ASP A 191 4.55 -18.96 -4.72
C ASP A 191 4.51 -18.36 -3.30
N VAL A 192 4.99 -17.12 -3.16
CA VAL A 192 5.09 -16.45 -1.85
C VAL A 192 3.89 -15.53 -1.62
N ALA A 193 3.20 -15.71 -0.50
CA ALA A 193 2.11 -14.83 -0.09
C ALA A 193 2.59 -13.36 0.12
N PRO A 194 1.83 -12.32 -0.27
CA PRO A 194 2.30 -10.92 -0.21
C PRO A 194 2.70 -10.44 1.20
N MET A 195 1.99 -10.86 2.24
CA MET A 195 2.37 -10.56 3.62
C MET A 195 3.76 -11.10 3.97
N ARG A 196 4.07 -12.31 3.50
CA ARG A 196 5.36 -12.97 3.69
C ARG A 196 6.45 -12.27 2.88
N ARG A 197 6.15 -11.84 1.64
CA ARG A 197 7.06 -11.06 0.79
C ARG A 197 7.59 -9.83 1.53
N VAL A 198 6.71 -9.00 2.09
CA VAL A 198 7.09 -7.81 2.89
C VAL A 198 7.92 -8.19 4.11
N ASP A 199 7.56 -9.28 4.79
CA ASP A 199 8.26 -9.73 6.00
C ASP A 199 9.67 -10.25 5.76
N ILE A 200 9.90 -10.86 4.59
CA ILE A 200 11.21 -11.34 4.14
C ILE A 200 12.05 -10.17 3.65
N ALA A 201 11.49 -9.27 2.84
CA ALA A 201 12.17 -8.06 2.39
C ALA A 201 12.73 -7.27 3.58
N LEU A 202 11.87 -6.92 4.55
CA LEU A 202 12.29 -6.21 5.77
C LEU A 202 13.30 -7.00 6.60
N ARG A 203 13.19 -8.34 6.64
CA ARG A 203 14.16 -9.18 7.36
C ARG A 203 15.54 -9.12 6.69
N ASN A 204 15.58 -9.29 5.38
CA ASN A 204 16.83 -9.36 4.62
C ASN A 204 17.54 -8.00 4.62
N ILE A 205 16.81 -6.88 4.53
CA ILE A 205 17.38 -5.52 4.68
C ILE A 205 18.08 -5.40 6.05
N VAL A 206 17.37 -5.70 7.14
CA VAL A 206 17.94 -5.59 8.49
C VAL A 206 19.11 -6.55 8.70
N GLU A 207 19.03 -7.76 8.16
CA GLU A 207 20.11 -8.74 8.24
C GLU A 207 21.35 -8.27 7.46
N GLY A 208 21.16 -7.67 6.28
CA GLY A 208 22.22 -7.05 5.50
C GLY A 208 22.92 -5.94 6.26
N VAL A 209 22.14 -5.04 6.87
CA VAL A 209 22.67 -3.97 7.73
C VAL A 209 23.45 -4.53 8.90
N TYR A 210 22.89 -5.53 9.60
CA TYR A 210 23.56 -6.14 10.74
C TYR A 210 24.91 -6.77 10.35
N ARG A 211 24.93 -7.57 9.28
CA ARG A 211 26.16 -8.20 8.76
C ARG A 211 27.20 -7.18 8.33
N LYS A 212 26.79 -6.13 7.60
CA LYS A 212 27.68 -5.04 7.14
C LYS A 212 28.18 -4.15 8.28
N SER A 213 27.42 -4.02 9.37
CA SER A 213 27.80 -3.22 10.55
C SER A 213 28.81 -3.90 11.47
N PHE A 214 28.90 -5.23 11.40
CA PHE A 214 29.81 -5.98 12.26
C PHE A 214 31.27 -5.71 11.85
N ASN A 215 32.09 -5.25 12.81
CA ASN A 215 33.51 -4.89 12.62
C ASN A 215 33.78 -3.85 11.53
N ASN A 216 32.81 -3.00 11.21
CA ASN A 216 32.97 -1.90 10.26
C ASN A 216 33.09 -0.56 11.00
N ILE A 217 33.78 0.39 10.37
CA ILE A 217 33.93 1.77 10.86
C ILE A 217 32.62 2.54 10.64
N LEU A 218 31.88 2.19 9.58
CA LEU A 218 30.61 2.83 9.25
C LEU A 218 29.55 2.57 10.31
N THR A 219 28.76 3.61 10.58
CA THR A 219 27.67 3.53 11.55
C THR A 219 26.48 2.74 10.99
N ALA A 220 25.65 2.17 11.86
CA ALA A 220 24.50 1.37 11.43
C ALA A 220 23.47 2.21 10.66
N GLU A 221 23.37 3.50 10.96
CA GLU A 221 22.50 4.48 10.30
C GLU A 221 22.93 4.72 8.84
N GLU A 222 24.24 4.92 8.61
CA GLU A 222 24.79 5.10 7.27
C GLU A 222 24.67 3.85 6.42
N ILE A 223 24.94 2.68 7.01
CA ILE A 223 24.80 1.39 6.32
C ILE A 223 23.34 1.14 5.95
N LEU A 224 22.39 1.44 6.86
CA LEU A 224 20.96 1.32 6.57
C LEU A 224 20.54 2.25 5.42
N ALA A 225 21.02 3.50 5.41
CA ALA A 225 20.73 4.43 4.32
C ALA A 225 21.25 3.91 2.98
N LYS A 226 22.51 3.48 2.91
CA LYS A 226 23.10 2.89 1.70
C LYS A 226 22.35 1.64 1.25
N GLU A 227 22.04 0.74 2.17
CA GLU A 227 21.31 -0.50 1.86
C GLU A 227 19.93 -0.23 1.27
N LEU A 228 19.21 0.78 1.78
CA LEU A 228 17.89 1.16 1.25
C LEU A 228 17.98 1.82 -0.13
N ILE A 229 19.00 2.64 -0.38
CA ILE A 229 19.22 3.26 -1.70
C ILE A 229 19.57 2.17 -2.72
N ASP A 230 20.53 1.30 -2.40
CA ASP A 230 20.94 0.20 -3.27
C ASP A 230 19.77 -0.75 -3.58
N ALA A 231 18.92 -1.03 -2.58
CA ALA A 231 17.73 -1.86 -2.76
C ALA A 231 16.65 -1.17 -3.61
N ALA A 232 16.44 0.13 -3.44
CA ALA A 232 15.48 0.89 -4.25
C ALA A 232 15.91 0.97 -5.73
N GLU A 233 17.21 0.98 -6.01
CA GLU A 233 17.75 0.96 -7.37
C GLU A 233 17.88 -0.46 -7.98
N ASN A 234 17.40 -1.50 -7.29
CA ASN A 234 17.55 -2.91 -7.70
C ASN A 234 19.01 -3.34 -7.90
N ASN A 235 19.95 -2.74 -7.18
CA ASN A 235 21.36 -3.05 -7.29
C ASN A 235 21.72 -4.31 -6.48
N SER A 236 22.46 -5.24 -7.09
CA SER A 236 22.98 -6.44 -6.42
C SER A 236 24.01 -6.14 -5.32
N GLY A 237 24.46 -4.87 -5.17
CA GLY A 237 25.23 -4.40 -4.01
C GLY A 237 24.46 -4.45 -2.68
N SER A 238 23.13 -4.44 -2.73
CA SER A 238 22.27 -4.72 -1.58
C SER A 238 22.26 -6.22 -1.28
N TYR A 239 22.43 -6.57 0.00
CA TYR A 239 22.26 -7.93 0.47
C TYR A 239 20.83 -8.43 0.31
N ALA A 240 19.84 -7.54 0.48
CA ALA A 240 18.43 -7.89 0.36
C ALA A 240 18.05 -8.32 -1.06
N VAL A 241 18.47 -7.53 -2.07
CA VAL A 241 18.26 -7.84 -3.50
C VAL A 241 19.02 -9.09 -3.91
N SER A 242 20.30 -9.20 -3.51
CA SER A 242 21.12 -10.38 -3.79
C SER A 242 20.49 -11.67 -3.24
N LYS A 243 19.99 -11.63 -1.99
CA LYS A 243 19.34 -12.80 -1.38
C LYS A 243 18.01 -13.14 -2.03
N MET A 244 17.24 -12.14 -2.46
CA MET A 244 16.02 -12.37 -3.22
C MET A 244 16.33 -13.09 -4.55
N GLN A 245 17.27 -12.56 -5.33
CA GLN A 245 17.67 -13.14 -6.62
C GLN A 245 18.23 -14.56 -6.47
N GLU A 246 18.98 -14.83 -5.40
CA GLU A 246 19.47 -16.18 -5.08
C GLU A 246 18.31 -17.16 -4.84
N VAL A 247 17.32 -16.75 -4.04
CA VAL A 247 16.15 -17.59 -3.70
C VAL A 247 15.30 -17.87 -4.93
N GLU A 248 15.02 -16.86 -5.75
CA GLU A 248 14.25 -17.03 -6.99
C GLU A 248 14.99 -17.89 -8.02
N ARG A 249 16.33 -17.77 -8.09
CA ARG A 249 17.14 -18.64 -8.96
C ARG A 249 17.06 -20.11 -8.52
N ILE A 250 17.11 -20.37 -7.21
CA ILE A 250 16.97 -21.72 -6.67
C ILE A 250 15.54 -22.25 -6.92
N ALA A 251 14.52 -21.40 -6.78
CA ALA A 251 13.14 -21.76 -7.08
C ALA A 251 12.94 -22.12 -8.55
N LEU A 252 13.52 -21.33 -9.46
CA LEU A 252 13.48 -21.60 -10.90
C LEU A 252 14.16 -22.93 -11.26
N SER A 253 15.22 -23.31 -10.55
CA SER A 253 15.89 -24.62 -10.73
C SER A 253 15.11 -25.79 -10.15
N ALA A 254 14.22 -25.55 -9.18
CA ALA A 254 13.40 -26.56 -8.50
C ALA A 254 11.99 -26.69 -9.11
N ARG A 255 11.74 -25.99 -10.21
CA ARG A 255 10.49 -26.01 -10.97
C ARG A 255 10.36 -27.25 -11.84
#